data_AF-A0A1V4YVR2-F1
#
_entry.id   AF-A0A1V4YVR2-F1
#
_cell.length_a   1.000
_cell.length_b   1.000
_cell.length_c   1.000
_cell.angle_alpha   90.00
_cell.angle_beta   90.00
_cell.angle_gamma   90.00
#
_symmetry.space_group_name_H-M   'P 1'
#
loop_
_entity.id
_entity.type
_entity.pdbx_description
1 polymer ?
#
loop_
_entity_poly.entity_id
_entity_poly.type
_entity_poly.pdbx_seq_one_letter_code
_entity_poly.pdbx_strand_id
1 'polypeptide(L)' 'MVKNMSNVNNDIESKKLLKEAYNCKKEELEFLLKKIENELEKDKKNQNILTAKIVVTSKMAVNR' A
#
# COMPACT_ATOMS: atom_id res chain seq x y z
N MET A 1 -16.81 -26.48 -1.44
CA MET A 1 -15.55 -25.72 -1.46
C MET A 1 -15.76 -24.45 -2.28
N VAL A 2 -15.97 -23.29 -1.62
CA VAL A 2 -15.95 -22.00 -2.32
C VAL A 2 -15.00 -21.12 -1.52
N LYS A 3 -13.70 -21.17 -1.85
CA LYS A 3 -12.76 -20.15 -1.36
C LYS A 3 -13.04 -18.90 -2.18
N ASN A 4 -13.75 -17.98 -1.54
CA ASN A 4 -14.30 -16.73 -2.05
C ASN A 4 -13.29 -15.93 -2.89
N MET A 5 -13.63 -15.71 -4.17
CA MET A 5 -12.92 -14.88 -5.15
C MET A 5 -12.52 -13.50 -4.59
N SER A 6 -13.30 -12.97 -3.65
CA SER A 6 -13.10 -11.67 -2.98
C SER A 6 -11.80 -11.57 -2.19
N ASN A 7 -11.31 -12.68 -1.62
CA ASN A 7 -10.11 -12.67 -0.76
C ASN A 7 -8.81 -12.63 -1.60
N VAL A 8 -8.87 -13.12 -2.84
CA VAL A 8 -7.71 -13.15 -3.76
C VAL A 8 -7.45 -11.75 -4.33
N ASN A 9 -8.50 -11.01 -4.69
CA ASN A 9 -8.37 -9.69 -5.29
C ASN A 9 -7.77 -8.65 -4.32
N ASN A 10 -8.15 -8.70 -3.04
CA ASN A 10 -7.57 -7.83 -2.01
C ASN A 10 -6.09 -8.14 -1.74
N ASP A 11 -5.70 -9.41 -1.81
CA ASP A 11 -4.30 -9.82 -1.66
C ASP A 11 -3.46 -9.33 -2.86
N ILE A 12 -3.99 -9.41 -4.08
CA ILE A 12 -3.32 -8.91 -5.30
C ILE A 12 -3.10 -7.40 -5.23
N GLU A 13 -4.14 -6.61 -4.91
CA GLU A 13 -4.03 -5.15 -4.88
C GLU A 13 -3.09 -4.68 -3.76
N SER A 14 -3.15 -5.32 -2.58
CA SER A 14 -2.26 -4.98 -1.47
C SER A 14 -0.79 -5.27 -1.78
N LYS A 15 -0.49 -6.38 -2.48
CA LYS A 15 0.87 -6.69 -2.97
C LYS A 15 1.34 -5.71 -4.04
N LYS A 16 0.44 -5.27 -4.93
CA LYS A 16 0.74 -4.28 -5.94
C LYS A 16 1.10 -2.94 -5.31
N LEU A 17 0.33 -2.47 -4.33
CA LEU A 17 0.60 -1.26 -3.56
C LEU A 17 1.94 -1.31 -2.83
N LEU A 18 2.26 -2.46 -2.23
CA LEU A 18 3.57 -2.65 -1.60
C LEU A 18 4.71 -2.55 -2.63
N LYS A 19 4.54 -3.15 -3.81
CA LYS A 19 5.52 -3.04 -4.91
C LYS A 19 5.64 -1.59 -5.40
N GLU A 20 4.54 -0.86 -5.54
CA GLU A 20 4.53 0.57 -5.88
C GLU A 20 5.33 1.36 -4.83
N ALA A 21 5.11 1.13 -3.54
CA ALA A 21 5.83 1.81 -2.45
C ALA A 21 7.35 1.64 -2.52
N TYR A 22 7.85 0.44 -2.83
CA TYR A 22 9.29 0.22 -2.97
C TYR A 22 9.89 0.96 -4.18
N ASN A 23 9.14 1.04 -5.29
CA ASN A 23 9.61 1.62 -6.55
C ASN A 23 9.22 3.10 -6.75
N CYS A 24 8.45 3.68 -5.82
CA CYS A 24 7.93 5.04 -5.90
C CYS A 24 9.05 6.09 -5.97
N LYS A 25 8.92 7.04 -6.90
CA LYS A 25 9.78 8.22 -7.01
C LYS A 25 9.36 9.31 -6.04
N LYS A 26 10.23 10.30 -5.82
CA LYS A 26 10.02 11.38 -4.85
C LYS A 26 8.75 12.18 -5.16
N GLU A 27 8.55 12.52 -6.42
CA GLU A 27 7.40 13.29 -6.91
C GLU A 27 6.06 12.55 -6.77
N GLU A 28 6.08 11.23 -6.57
CA GLU A 28 4.87 10.39 -6.45
C GLU A 28 4.49 10.08 -4.99
N LEU A 29 5.35 10.42 -4.02
CA LEU A 29 5.22 9.97 -2.62
C LEU A 29 3.92 10.44 -1.96
N GLU A 30 3.54 11.70 -2.14
CA GLU A 30 2.32 12.25 -1.53
C GLU A 30 1.06 11.61 -2.10
N PHE A 31 1.02 11.43 -3.43
CA PHE A 31 -0.08 10.77 -4.10
C PHE A 31 -0.21 9.31 -3.64
N LEU A 32 0.91 8.59 -3.58
CA LEU A 32 0.92 7.19 -3.17
C LEU A 32 0.54 7.04 -1.69
N LEU A 33 0.96 7.95 -0.81
CA LEU A 33 0.57 7.95 0.60
C LEU A 33 -0.95 8.05 0.74
N LYS A 34 -1.59 8.98 0.03
CA LYS A 34 -3.05 9.13 0.05
C LYS A 34 -3.77 7.88 -0.46
N LYS A 35 -3.25 7.25 -1.52
CA LYS A 35 -3.80 5.99 -2.05
C LYS A 35 -3.73 4.88 -0.98
N ILE A 36 -2.58 4.74 -0.30
CA ILE A 36 -2.37 3.75 0.76
C ILE A 36 -3.35 3.98 1.93
N GLU A 37 -3.56 5.24 2.33
CA GLU A 37 -4.48 5.57 3.43
C GLU A 37 -5.92 5.21 3.09
N ASN A 38 -6.39 5.51 1.87
CA ASN A 38 -7.73 5.12 1.42
C ASN A 38 -7.93 3.60 1.42
N GLU A 39 -6.91 2.81 1.11
CA GLU A 39 -7.02 1.34 1.14
C GLU A 39 -6.95 0.78 2.57
N LEU A 40 -6.22 1.42 3.49
CA LEU A 40 -6.26 1.07 4.91
C LEU A 40 -7.62 1.34 5.55
N GLU A 41 -8.39 2.32 5.06
CA GLU A 41 -9.76 2.53 5.54
C GLU A 41 -10.66 1.32 5.27
N LYS A 42 -10.42 0.61 4.16
CA LYS A 42 -11.17 -0.60 3.76
C LYS A 42 -10.71 -1.84 4.52
N ASP A 43 -9.40 -1.98 4.74
CA ASP A 43 -8.80 -3.08 5.51
C ASP A 43 -7.62 -2.60 6.39
N LYS A 44 -7.97 -2.20 7.62
CA LYS A 44 -7.03 -1.64 8.61
C LYS A 44 -5.94 -2.61 9.06
N LYS A 45 -6.10 -3.92 8.85
CA LYS A 45 -5.18 -4.95 9.34
C LYS A 45 -4.30 -5.55 8.23
N ASN A 46 -4.47 -5.08 6.99
CA ASN A 46 -3.69 -5.56 5.87
C ASN A 46 -2.21 -5.26 6.03
N GLN A 47 -1.40 -6.30 6.25
CA GLN A 47 0.04 -6.15 6.51
C GLN A 47 0.81 -5.58 5.32
N ASN A 48 0.40 -5.88 4.09
CA ASN A 48 1.06 -5.34 2.90
C ASN A 48 0.82 -3.83 2.78
N ILE A 49 -0.41 -3.37 3.04
CA ILE A 49 -0.75 -1.94 2.96
C ILE A 49 -0.08 -1.17 4.13
N LEU A 50 -0.05 -1.75 5.33
CA LEU A 50 0.68 -1.17 6.46
C LEU A 50 2.19 -1.04 6.17
N THR A 51 2.79 -2.09 5.60
CA THR A 51 4.21 -2.06 5.19
C THR A 51 4.45 -1.01 4.11
N ALA A 52 3.54 -0.90 3.12
CA ALA A 52 3.61 0.13 2.08
C ALA A 52 3.60 1.54 2.70
N LYS A 53 2.75 1.79 3.71
CA LYS A 53 2.71 3.06 4.44
C LYS A 53 4.06 3.38 5.08
N ILE A 54 4.67 2.41 5.77
CA ILE A 54 5.98 2.57 6.42
C ILE A 54 7.07 2.91 5.39
N VAL A 55 7.10 2.21 4.25
CA VAL A 55 8.09 2.46 3.20
C VAL A 55 7.95 3.87 2.63
N VAL A 56 6.73 4.30 2.30
CA VAL A 56 6.48 5.62 1.73
C VAL A 56 6.82 6.73 2.72
N THR A 57 6.38 6.64 3.98
CA THR A 57 6.69 7.68 4.98
C THR A 57 8.18 7.74 5.32
N SER A 58 8.88 6.60 5.34
CA SER A 58 10.34 6.56 5.50
C SER A 58 11.04 7.25 4.33
N LYS A 59 10.63 6.94 3.08
CA LYS A 59 11.14 7.62 1.87
C LYS A 59 10.88 9.12 1.91
N MET A 60 9.73 9.57 2.40
CA MET A 60 9.46 11.01 2.55
C MET A 60 10.38 11.66 3.59
N ALA A 61 10.63 10.98 4.71
CA ALA A 61 11.46 11.51 5.80
C ALA A 61 12.91 11.72 5.38
N VAL A 62 13.48 10.82 4.56
CA VAL A 62 14.85 10.94 4.04
C VAL A 62 14.98 11.90 2.86
N ASN A 63 13.89 12.23 2.19
CA ASN A 63 13.85 13.14 1.03
C ASN A 63 13.49 14.59 1.42
N ARG A 64 13.33 14.89 2.71
CA ARG A 64 13.19 16.25 3.25
C ARG A 64 14.55 16.93 3.31
#